data_AF-A0A2E3XI73-F1
#
_entry.id   AF-A0A2E3XI73-F1
#
_cell.length_a   1.000
_cell.length_b   1.000
_cell.length_c   1.000
_cell.angle_alpha   90.00
_cell.angle_beta   90.00
_cell.angle_gamma   90.00
#
_symmetry.space_group_name_H-M   'P 1'
#
loop_
_entity.id
_entity.type
_entity.pdbx_description
1 polymer ?
#
loop_
_entity_poly.entity_id
_entity_poly.type
_entity_poly.pdbx_seq_one_letter_code
_entity_poly.pdbx_strand_id
1 'polypeptide(L)' 'RVIPPKKDRYSMALFFNPSPDTIAEPLDTCVSEDNPAKFEPVSIYDYLVWYNEKNYSPLAGGTRKDIKPKSF' A
#
# COMPACT_ATOMS: atom_id res chain seq x y z
N ARG A 1 14.54 6.77 -7.51
CA ARG A 1 14.45 6.10 -8.84
C ARG A 1 15.71 5.29 -9.10
N VAL A 2 15.61 4.18 -9.83
CA VAL A 2 16.78 3.43 -10.32
C VAL A 2 17.19 4.01 -11.68
N ILE A 3 18.48 4.23 -11.90
CA ILE A 3 19.03 4.63 -13.20
C ILE A 3 19.31 3.34 -14.00
N PRO A 4 18.97 3.28 -15.30
CA PRO A 4 19.25 2.11 -16.13
C PRO A 4 20.73 1.71 -16.05
N PRO A 5 21.04 0.45 -15.71
CA PRO A 5 22.41 0.01 -15.53
C PRO A 5 23.07 -0.25 -16.89
N LYS A 6 24.40 -0.13 -16.95
CA LYS A 6 25.21 -0.49 -18.15
C LYS A 6 25.64 -1.97 -18.18
N LYS A 7 25.34 -2.71 -17.11
CA LYS A 7 25.66 -4.12 -16.90
C LYS A 7 24.48 -4.78 -16.18
N ASP A 8 24.50 -6.09 -16.07
CA ASP A 8 23.45 -6.84 -15.37
C ASP A 8 23.28 -6.35 -13.93
N ARG A 9 22.03 -6.13 -13.53
CA ARG A 9 21.64 -5.69 -12.19
C ARG A 9 20.49 -6.56 -11.71
N TYR A 10 20.74 -7.28 -10.62
CA TYR A 10 19.73 -8.08 -9.95
C TYR A 10 19.20 -7.34 -8.73
N SER A 11 17.90 -7.45 -8.48
CA SER A 11 17.23 -6.83 -7.34
C SER A 11 16.10 -7.75 -6.90
N MET A 12 16.08 -8.09 -5.61
CA MET A 12 15.02 -8.88 -5.01
C MET A 12 14.40 -8.02 -3.91
N ALA A 13 13.17 -7.57 -4.14
CA ALA A 13 12.43 -6.76 -3.17
C ALA A 13 11.38 -7.64 -2.48
N LEU A 14 11.36 -7.58 -1.15
CA LEU A 14 10.26 -8.07 -0.33
C LEU A 14 9.43 -6.87 0.11
N PHE A 15 8.15 -6.87 -0.24
CA PHE A 15 7.18 -5.92 0.27
C PHE A 15 6.39 -6.60 1.38
N PHE A 16 6.57 -6.14 2.62
CA PHE A 16 5.87 -6.67 3.78
C PHE A 16 4.70 -5.75 4.13
N ASN A 17 3.49 -6.28 4.02
CA ASN A 17 2.26 -5.55 4.32
C ASN A 17 1.53 -6.21 5.50
N PRO A 18 0.79 -5.44 6.31
CA PRO A 18 -0.11 -6.00 7.32
C PRO A 18 -1.26 -6.81 6.69
N SER A 19 -2.12 -7.37 7.53
CA SER A 19 -3.36 -8.00 7.08
C SER A 19 -4.19 -7.00 6.26
N PRO A 20 -4.89 -7.42 5.19
CA PRO A 20 -5.76 -6.52 4.42
C PRO A 20 -6.80 -5.77 5.26
N ASP A 21 -7.29 -6.42 6.32
CA ASP A 21 -8.30 -5.86 7.24
C ASP A 21 -7.70 -4.96 8.32
N THR A 22 -6.37 -4.85 8.40
CA THR A 22 -5.71 -3.92 9.32
C THR A 22 -6.08 -2.49 8.96
N ILE A 23 -6.50 -1.71 9.96
CA ILE A 23 -6.75 -0.29 9.82
C ILE A 23 -5.43 0.48 10.00
N ALA A 24 -5.06 1.25 9.00
CA ALA A 24 -3.95 2.18 9.05
C ALA A 24 -4.40 3.47 9.72
N GLU A 25 -4.07 3.60 10.99
CA GLU A 25 -4.26 4.79 11.81
C GLU A 25 -2.96 5.12 12.57
N PRO A 26 -2.72 6.38 12.94
CA PRO A 26 -1.51 6.75 13.66
C PRO A 26 -1.46 6.07 15.03
N LEU A 27 -0.26 5.67 15.46
CA LEU A 27 -0.04 5.15 16.81
C LEU A 27 -0.36 6.23 17.85
N ASP A 28 -0.86 5.82 19.02
CA ASP A 28 -1.22 6.73 20.11
C ASP A 28 -0.08 7.68 20.50
N THR A 29 1.16 7.18 20.48
CA THR A 29 2.36 7.97 20.81
C THR A 29 2.74 9.01 19.75
N CYS A 30 2.09 8.99 18.59
CA CYS A 30 2.33 9.91 17.48
C CYS A 30 1.25 10.99 17.35
N VAL A 31 0.21 10.96 18.20
CA VAL A 31 -0.90 11.93 18.18
C VAL A 31 -0.93 12.70 19.50
N SER A 32 -1.11 14.01 19.41
CA SER A 32 -1.33 14.89 20.56
C SER A 32 -2.24 16.05 20.17
N GLU A 33 -2.62 16.87 21.15
CA GLU A 33 -3.39 18.10 20.89
C GLU A 33 -2.67 19.03 19.90
N ASP A 34 -1.35 19.17 20.04
CA ASP A 34 -0.52 20.01 19.15
C ASP A 34 -0.15 19.31 17.82
N ASN A 35 -0.30 17.99 17.73
CA ASN A 35 -0.06 17.21 16.52
C ASN A 35 -1.21 16.20 16.30
N PRO A 36 -2.38 16.67 15.86
CA PRO A 36 -3.53 15.81 15.63
C PRO A 36 -3.30 14.88 14.42
N ALA A 37 -4.10 13.81 14.35
CA ALA A 37 -4.15 12.94 13.19
C ALA A 37 -4.46 13.75 11.93
N LYS A 38 -3.68 13.53 10.86
CA LYS A 38 -3.74 14.32 9.63
C LYS A 38 -4.59 13.67 8.53
N PHE A 39 -4.88 12.39 8.68
CA PHE A 39 -5.54 11.57 7.68
C PHE A 39 -6.59 10.71 8.36
N GLU A 40 -7.67 10.46 7.63
CA GLU A 40 -8.69 9.51 8.05
C GLU A 40 -8.13 8.08 8.03
N PRO A 41 -8.51 7.23 9.01
CA PRO A 41 -8.15 5.82 8.99
C PRO A 41 -8.61 5.12 7.72
N VAL A 42 -7.78 4.20 7.20
CA VAL A 42 -8.07 3.43 5.99
C VAL A 42 -7.60 1.99 6.14
N SER A 43 -8.34 1.03 5.59
CA SER A 43 -7.86 -0.36 5.56
C SER A 43 -6.62 -0.47 4.67
N ILE A 44 -5.69 -1.38 5.01
CA ILE A 44 -4.53 -1.65 4.14
C ILE A 44 -4.99 -2.13 2.76
N TYR A 45 -6.08 -2.90 2.70
CA TYR A 45 -6.71 -3.30 1.45
C TYR A 45 -7.07 -2.11 0.55
N ASP A 46 -7.88 -1.17 1.07
CA ASP A 46 -8.36 -0.03 0.29
C ASP A 46 -7.21 0.90 -0.11
N TYR A 47 -6.22 1.06 0.77
CA TYR A 47 -5.02 1.83 0.47
C TYR A 47 -4.22 1.23 -0.70
N LEU A 48 -3.97 -0.09 -0.68
CA LEU A 48 -3.20 -0.75 -1.74
C LEU A 48 -3.95 -0.77 -3.08
N VAL A 49 -5.27 -0.98 -3.05
CA VAL A 49 -6.12 -0.88 -4.25
C VAL A 49 -6.03 0.53 -4.84
N TRP A 50 -6.25 1.56 -4.02
CA TRP A 50 -6.13 2.96 -4.47
C TRP A 50 -4.74 3.26 -5.03
N TYR A 51 -3.68 2.81 -4.35
CA TYR A 51 -2.30 3.01 -4.78
C TYR A 51 -2.06 2.35 -6.15
N ASN A 52 -2.53 1.12 -6.34
CA ASN A 52 -2.34 0.40 -7.58
C ASN A 52 -3.08 1.05 -8.75
N GLU A 53 -4.36 1.37 -8.55
CA GLU A 53 -5.20 2.01 -9.56
C GLU A 53 -4.67 3.39 -9.99
N LYS A 54 -4.04 4.11 -9.06
CA LYS A 54 -3.49 5.44 -9.33
C LYS A 54 -2.13 5.41 -10.03
N ASN A 55 -1.28 4.42 -9.74
CA ASN A 55 0.13 4.45 -10.11
C ASN A 55 0.53 3.42 -11.18
N TYR A 56 -0.29 2.39 -11.42
CA TYR A 56 0.02 1.32 -12.38
C TYR A 56 -1.07 1.17 -13.44
N SER A 57 -0.69 0.58 -14.56
CA SER A 57 -1.67 0.20 -15.59
C SER A 57 -2.66 -0.82 -14.98
N PRO A 58 -3.96 -0.73 -15.32
CA PRO A 58 -4.93 -1.76 -14.93
C PRO A 58 -4.54 -3.17 -15.40
N LEU A 59 -3.71 -3.28 -16.44
CA LEU A 59 -3.18 -4.56 -16.93
C LEU A 59 -2.15 -5.19 -15.98
N ALA A 60 -1.57 -4.43 -15.06
CA ALA A 60 -0.61 -4.93 -14.06
C ALA A 60 -1.31 -5.65 -12.90
N GLY A 61 -2.65 -5.61 -12.84
CA GLY A 61 -3.46 -6.20 -11.77
C GLY A 61 -3.43 -5.38 -10.48
N GLY A 62 -3.99 -5.97 -9.41
CA GLY A 62 -4.04 -5.32 -8.09
C GLY A 62 -5.11 -4.23 -7.97
N THR A 63 -6.06 -4.20 -8.91
CA THR A 63 -7.24 -3.33 -8.84
C THR A 63 -8.33 -3.97 -7.98
N ARG A 64 -9.35 -3.20 -7.60
CA ARG A 64 -10.48 -3.72 -6.81
C ARG A 64 -11.21 -4.88 -7.50
N LYS A 65 -11.16 -4.95 -8.83
CA LYS A 65 -11.82 -6.01 -9.61
C LYS A 65 -11.05 -7.33 -9.57
N ASP A 66 -9.74 -7.26 -9.36
CA ASP A 66 -8.85 -8.43 -9.36
C ASP A 66 -8.83 -9.14 -8.00
N ILE A 67 -9.13 -8.40 -6.93
CA ILE A 67 -9.13 -8.92 -5.57
C ILE A 67 -10.56 -9.22 -5.15
N LYS A 68 -10.99 -10.47 -5.34
CA LYS A 68 -12.26 -10.94 -4.80
C LYS A 68 -12.11 -11.21 -3.30
N PRO A 69 -13.10 -10.83 -2.46
CA PRO A 69 -13.13 -11.29 -1.08
C PRO A 69 -13.10 -12.82 -1.11
N LYS A 70 -12.12 -13.43 -0.44
CA LYS A 70 -12.14 -14.87 -0.23
C LYS A 70 -13.36 -15.15 0.65
N SER A 71 -14.38 -15.79 0.10
CA SER A 71 -15.37 -16.50 0.91
C SER A 71 -14.61 -17.63 1.60
N PHE A 72 -14.48 -17.53 2.92
CA PHE A 72 -14.09 -18.66 3.76
C PHE A 72 -15.25 -19.64 3.87
#